data_AF-A0A644YBK9-F1
#
_entry.id   AF-A0A644YBK9-F1
#
_cell.length_a   1.000
_cell.length_b   1.000
_cell.length_c   1.000
_cell.angle_alpha   90.00
_cell.angle_beta   90.00
_cell.angle_gamma   90.00
#
_symmetry.space_group_name_H-M   'P 1'
#
loop_
_entity.id
_entity.type
_entity.pdbx_description
1 polymer ?
#
loop_
_entity_poly.entity_id
_entity_poly.type
_entity_poly.pdbx_seq_one_letter_code
_entity_poly.pdbx_strand_id
1 'polypeptide(L)'
;MINFIKHRDVQNKHILFGDESDAAEDLPDPEGDFVQRVAIQDEAKYLCDVISNLPERQRDLLYFKYVLELTDEKIADNLGITPQSVRQYLTRARRAAKALAQEEMSRYAR
;
A
#
# COMPACT_ATOMS: atom_id res chain seq x y z
N MET A 1 16.15 -16.84 -8.85
CA MET A 1 16.54 -15.75 -7.93
C MET A 1 17.46 -14.80 -8.69
N ILE A 2 17.33 -13.48 -8.50
CA ILE A 2 17.94 -12.37 -9.28
C ILE A 2 16.97 -11.75 -10.29
N ASN A 3 16.04 -10.91 -9.82
CA ASN A 3 15.58 -9.76 -10.61
C ASN A 3 15.05 -8.56 -9.79
N PHE A 4 15.31 -8.51 -8.48
CA PHE A 4 14.73 -7.48 -7.61
C PHE A 4 15.53 -6.15 -7.62
N ILE A 5 16.81 -6.18 -8.01
CA ILE A 5 17.71 -5.04 -7.85
C ILE A 5 17.50 -3.96 -8.95
N LYS A 6 17.01 -4.34 -10.14
CA LYS A 6 16.95 -3.43 -11.30
C LYS A 6 15.75 -2.45 -11.29
N HIS A 7 14.71 -2.69 -10.50
CA HIS A 7 13.54 -1.81 -10.48
C HIS A 7 13.65 -0.66 -9.47
N ARG A 8 14.58 -0.72 -8.51
CA ARG A 8 14.75 0.31 -7.49
C ARG A 8 15.35 1.62 -8.03
N ASP A 9 16.12 1.54 -9.12
CA ASP A 9 16.82 2.71 -9.68
C ASP A 9 15.94 3.65 -10.50
N VAL A 10 14.75 3.23 -10.93
CA VAL A 10 13.86 4.08 -11.75
C VAL A 10 13.11 5.10 -10.88
N GLN A 11 12.77 4.75 -9.63
CA GLN A 11 12.02 5.63 -8.74
C GLN A 11 12.86 6.77 -8.15
N ASN A 12 14.19 6.56 -7.98
CA ASN A 12 15.06 7.55 -7.33
C ASN A 12 15.37 8.78 -8.20
N LYS A 13 14.93 8.79 -9.47
CA LYS A 13 15.22 9.88 -10.41
C LYS A 13 14.18 11.00 -10.38
N HIS A 14 13.00 10.78 -9.79
CA HIS A 14 11.92 11.77 -9.78
C HIS A 14 11.87 12.64 -8.51
N ILE A 15 12.65 12.32 -7.47
CA ILE A 15 12.64 13.07 -6.21
C ILE A 15 13.59 14.30 -6.26
N LEU A 16 14.53 14.36 -7.22
CA LEU A 16 15.65 15.30 -7.15
C LEU A 16 15.52 16.59 -7.99
N PHE A 17 14.36 16.89 -8.57
CA PHE A 17 14.16 18.15 -9.30
C PHE A 17 12.83 18.80 -8.90
N GLY A 18 12.83 19.45 -7.74
CA GLY A 18 11.85 20.47 -7.37
C GLY A 18 12.48 21.84 -7.54
N ASP A 19 11.92 22.65 -8.44
CA ASP A 19 12.33 24.02 -8.77
C ASP A 19 12.38 24.93 -7.54
N GLU A 20 13.41 25.76 -7.49
CA GLU A 20 13.56 26.87 -6.55
C GLU A 20 12.58 28.00 -6.89
N SER A 21 11.47 28.12 -6.15
CA SER A 21 10.74 29.40 -6.07
C SER A 21 9.82 29.47 -4.84
N ASP A 22 10.13 30.42 -3.95
CA ASP A 22 9.36 30.94 -2.81
C ASP A 22 8.87 29.93 -1.75
N ALA A 23 9.81 29.45 -0.93
CA ALA A 23 9.50 28.85 0.37
C ALA A 23 9.50 29.94 1.45
N ALA A 24 8.34 30.55 1.71
CA ALA A 24 8.08 31.04 3.05
C ALA A 24 8.20 29.82 3.98
N GLU A 25 9.15 29.85 4.93
CA GLU A 25 9.37 28.77 5.90
C GLU A 25 8.10 28.55 6.71
N ASP A 26 7.30 27.57 6.30
CA ASP A 26 6.29 26.94 7.14
C ASP A 26 7.07 26.11 8.18
N LEU A 27 7.41 26.74 9.30
CA LEU A 27 8.10 26.06 10.39
C LEU A 27 7.22 24.88 10.84
N PRO A 28 7.69 23.63 10.74
CA PRO A 28 6.87 22.48 11.11
C PRO A 28 6.53 22.58 12.59
N ASP A 29 5.24 22.62 12.92
CA ASP A 29 4.75 22.50 14.30
C ASP A 29 5.16 21.13 14.83
N PRO A 30 6.14 21.04 15.75
CA PRO A 30 6.68 19.76 16.19
C PRO A 30 5.66 18.91 16.95
N GLU A 31 4.64 19.53 17.56
CA GLU A 31 3.55 18.82 18.25
C GLU A 31 2.50 18.31 17.26
N GLY A 32 2.05 19.16 16.32
CA GLY A 32 1.14 18.77 15.24
C GLY A 32 1.72 17.64 14.37
N ASP A 33 3.01 17.73 14.04
CA ASP A 33 3.76 16.71 13.31
C ASP A 33 3.91 15.42 14.12
N PHE A 34 4.08 15.49 15.44
CA PHE A 34 4.11 14.29 16.29
C PHE A 34 2.77 13.55 16.33
N VAL A 35 1.66 14.24 16.62
CA VAL A 35 0.32 13.62 16.68
C VAL A 35 -0.04 13.00 15.33
N GLN A 36 0.27 13.69 14.23
CA GLN A 36 0.01 13.20 12.89
C GLN A 36 0.84 11.96 12.54
N ARG A 37 2.13 11.95 12.90
CA ARG A 37 2.98 10.76 12.72
C ARG A 37 2.49 9.54 13.51
N VAL A 38 2.08 9.74 14.76
CA VAL A 38 1.53 8.66 15.59
C VAL A 38 0.25 8.11 14.97
N ALA A 39 -0.67 8.98 14.55
CA ALA A 39 -1.91 8.57 13.89
C ALA A 39 -1.65 7.76 12.60
N ILE A 40 -0.69 8.18 11.76
CA ILE A 40 -0.31 7.44 10.54
C ILE A 40 0.27 6.06 10.89
N GLN A 41 1.10 5.96 11.93
CA GLN A 41 1.66 4.68 12.36
C GLN A 41 0.57 3.72 12.86
N ASP A 42 -0.38 4.23 13.64
CA ASP A 42 -1.50 3.44 14.14
C ASP A 42 -2.41 2.95 13.00
N GLU A 43 -2.70 3.83 12.02
CA GLU A 43 -3.47 3.46 10.83
C GLU A 43 -2.74 2.41 9.98
N ALA A 44 -1.43 2.56 9.79
CA ALA A 44 -0.62 1.61 9.04
C ALA A 44 -0.57 0.23 9.73
N LYS A 45 -0.38 0.21 11.05
CA LYS A 45 -0.40 -1.02 11.85
C LYS A 45 -1.76 -1.70 11.75
N TYR A 46 -2.84 -0.93 11.89
CA TYR A 46 -4.20 -1.43 11.73
C TYR A 46 -4.43 -2.07 10.34
N LEU A 47 -4.00 -1.40 9.28
CA LEU A 47 -4.12 -1.92 7.92
C LEU A 47 -3.33 -3.23 7.74
N CYS A 48 -2.12 -3.29 8.30
CA CYS A 48 -1.28 -4.50 8.30
C CYS A 48 -1.97 -5.67 8.99
N ASP A 49 -2.59 -5.45 10.15
CA ASP A 49 -3.31 -6.49 10.88
C ASP A 49 -4.54 -6.98 10.11
N VAL A 50 -5.31 -6.07 9.50
CA VAL A 50 -6.44 -6.42 8.64
C VAL A 50 -6.00 -7.26 7.44
N ILE A 51 -4.95 -6.83 6.73
CA ILE A 51 -4.44 -7.51 5.54
C ILE A 51 -3.85 -8.88 5.91
N SER A 52 -3.26 -9.02 7.10
CA SER A 52 -2.69 -10.28 7.59
C SER A 52 -3.77 -11.37 7.80
N ASN A 53 -5.01 -10.97 8.08
CA ASN A 53 -6.15 -11.88 8.23
C ASN A 53 -6.80 -12.30 6.89
N LEU A 54 -6.35 -11.75 5.76
CA LEU A 54 -6.86 -12.17 4.45
C LEU A 54 -6.34 -13.56 4.07
N PRO A 55 -7.10 -14.32 3.26
CA PRO A 55 -6.58 -15.50 2.59
C PRO A 55 -5.30 -15.15 1.80
N GLU A 56 -4.28 -16.02 1.87
CA GLU A 56 -2.95 -15.79 1.30
C GLU A 56 -2.99 -15.24 -0.13
N ARG A 57 -3.77 -15.88 -1.03
CA ARG A 57 -3.91 -15.41 -2.42
C ARG A 57 -4.42 -13.97 -2.55
N GLN A 58 -5.32 -13.53 -1.65
CA GLN A 58 -5.85 -12.17 -1.68
C GLN A 58 -4.83 -11.17 -1.14
N ARG A 59 -4.10 -11.54 -0.09
CA ARG A 59 -2.98 -10.76 0.44
C ARG A 59 -1.89 -10.58 -0.62
N ASP A 60 -1.49 -11.65 -1.31
CA ASP A 60 -0.46 -11.61 -2.34
C ASP A 60 -0.87 -10.69 -3.51
N LEU A 61 -2.13 -10.73 -3.92
CA LEU A 61 -2.67 -9.81 -4.94
C LEU A 61 -2.53 -8.34 -4.53
N LEU A 62 -2.89 -8.01 -3.29
CA LEU A 62 -2.77 -6.64 -2.78
C LEU A 62 -1.30 -6.24 -2.62
N TYR A 63 -0.46 -7.13 -2.12
CA TYR A 63 0.97 -6.92 -1.99
C TYR A 63 1.63 -6.65 -3.35
N PHE A 64 1.35 -7.48 -4.35
CA PHE A 64 1.87 -7.29 -5.69
C PHE A 64 1.38 -6.00 -6.33
N LYS A 65 0.12 -5.62 -6.10
CA LYS A 65 -0.45 -4.41 -6.72
C LYS A 65 0.01 -3.12 -6.09
N TYR A 66 0.11 -3.08 -4.75
CA TYR A 66 0.28 -1.83 -4.01
C TYR A 66 1.65 -1.68 -3.36
N VAL A 67 2.31 -2.79 -3.00
CA VAL A 67 3.66 -2.72 -2.41
C VAL A 67 4.74 -2.89 -3.47
N LEU A 68 4.55 -3.84 -4.40
CA LEU A 68 5.47 -4.04 -5.51
C LEU A 68 5.09 -3.26 -6.78
N GLU A 69 3.94 -2.58 -6.78
CA GLU A 69 3.42 -1.77 -7.88
C GLU A 69 3.45 -2.50 -9.25
N LEU A 70 3.22 -3.81 -9.25
CA LEU A 70 3.25 -4.61 -10.46
C LEU A 70 2.05 -4.29 -11.36
N THR A 71 2.28 -4.39 -12.67
CA THR A 71 1.20 -4.32 -13.66
C THR A 71 0.33 -5.57 -13.58
N ASP A 72 -0.91 -5.48 -14.06
CA ASP A 72 -1.84 -6.61 -14.01
C ASP A 72 -1.30 -7.82 -14.79
N GLU A 73 -0.51 -7.60 -15.86
CA GLU A 73 0.17 -8.64 -16.63
C GLU A 73 1.24 -9.35 -15.80
N LYS A 74 2.12 -8.58 -15.13
CA LYS A 74 3.15 -9.17 -14.26
C LYS A 74 2.55 -9.93 -13.09
N ILE A 75 1.44 -9.45 -12.53
CA ILE A 75 0.70 -10.15 -11.48
C ILE A 75 0.14 -11.46 -12.00
N ALA A 76 -0.44 -11.45 -13.21
CA ALA A 76 -0.97 -12.64 -13.86
C ALA A 76 0.11 -13.70 -14.06
N ASP A 77 1.28 -13.30 -14.55
CA ASP A 77 2.44 -14.17 -14.75
C ASP A 77 2.93 -14.76 -13.43
N ASN A 78 3.06 -13.95 -12.37
CA ASN A 78 3.52 -14.41 -11.05
C ASN A 78 2.53 -15.40 -10.41
N LEU A 79 1.23 -15.23 -10.65
CA LEU A 79 0.18 -16.06 -10.05
C LEU A 79 -0.25 -17.24 -10.95
N GLY A 80 0.27 -17.32 -12.18
CA GLY A 80 -0.12 -18.34 -13.17
C GLY A 80 -1.60 -18.26 -13.57
N ILE A 81 -2.15 -17.04 -13.67
CA ILE A 81 -3.56 -16.78 -14.04
C ILE A 81 -3.64 -15.89 -15.28
N THR A 82 -4.86 -15.64 -15.78
CA THR A 82 -5.05 -14.71 -16.89
C THR A 82 -5.03 -13.25 -16.41
N PRO A 83 -4.53 -12.28 -17.20
CA PRO A 83 -4.59 -10.86 -16.86
C PRO A 83 -6.02 -10.35 -16.62
N GLN A 84 -7.01 -10.93 -17.30
CA GLN A 84 -8.42 -10.57 -17.09
C GLN A 84 -8.92 -10.98 -15.70
N SER A 85 -8.44 -12.10 -15.16
CA SER A 85 -8.78 -12.56 -13.82
C SER A 85 -8.20 -11.68 -12.72
N VAL A 86 -7.04 -11.03 -12.96
CA VAL A 86 -6.36 -10.18 -11.96
C VAL A 86 -7.27 -9.06 -11.45
N ARG A 87 -7.93 -8.31 -12.35
CA ARG A 87 -8.85 -7.23 -11.96
C ARG A 87 -10.01 -7.74 -11.09
N GLN A 88 -10.57 -8.90 -11.45
CA GLN A 88 -11.64 -9.50 -10.66
C GLN A 88 -11.16 -9.94 -9.28
N TYR A 89 -9.99 -10.56 -9.19
CA TYR A 89 -9.45 -11.01 -7.92
C TYR A 89 -9.01 -9.85 -7.04
N LEU A 90 -8.42 -8.80 -7.60
CA LEU A 90 -8.14 -7.55 -6.88
C LEU A 90 -9.42 -6.93 -6.33
N THR A 91 -10.51 -6.94 -7.11
CA THR A 91 -11.81 -6.43 -6.64
C THR A 91 -12.31 -7.24 -5.43
N ARG A 92 -12.20 -8.57 -5.48
CA ARG A 92 -12.59 -9.44 -4.36
C ARG A 92 -11.71 -9.22 -3.14
N ALA A 93 -10.39 -9.15 -3.32
CA ALA A 93 -9.42 -8.92 -2.26
C ALA A 93 -9.67 -7.57 -1.55
N ARG A 94 -9.90 -6.49 -2.30
CA ARG A 94 -10.25 -5.18 -1.73
C ARG A 94 -11.55 -5.20 -0.93
N ARG A 95 -12.58 -5.90 -1.44
CA ARG A 95 -13.85 -6.03 -0.72
C ARG A 95 -13.69 -6.81 0.58
N ALA A 96 -12.91 -7.89 0.57
CA ALA A 96 -12.60 -8.66 1.76
C ALA A 96 -11.81 -7.82 2.78
N ALA A 97 -10.78 -7.09 2.33
CA ALA A 97 -9.99 -6.20 3.18
C ALA A 97 -10.88 -5.12 3.82
N LYS A 98 -11.77 -4.52 3.04
CA LYS A 98 -12.73 -3.52 3.54
C LYS A 98 -13.70 -4.11 4.57
N ALA A 99 -14.23 -5.31 4.33
CA ALA A 99 -15.13 -5.97 5.28
C ALA A 99 -14.44 -6.26 6.61
N LEU A 100 -13.23 -6.82 6.58
CA LEU A 100 -12.42 -7.06 7.78
C LEU A 100 -12.09 -5.75 8.52
N ALA A 101 -11.73 -4.70 7.80
CA ALA A 101 -11.52 -3.37 8.38
C ALA A 101 -12.79 -2.76 8.98
N GLN A 102 -13.98 -3.12 8.52
CA GLN A 102 -15.22 -2.64 9.12
C GLN A 102 -15.57 -3.45 10.37
N GLU A 103 -15.32 -4.76 10.35
CA GLU A 103 -15.53 -5.65 11.49
C GLU A 103 -14.59 -5.34 12.66
N GLU A 104 -13.29 -5.14 12.40
CA GLU A 104 -12.33 -4.78 13.44
C GLU A 104 -12.66 -3.41 14.05
N MET A 105 -12.95 -2.38 13.24
CA MET A 105 -13.38 -1.07 13.72
C MET A 105 -14.64 -1.16 14.60
N SER A 106 -15.60 -2.02 14.22
CA SER A 106 -16.82 -2.26 14.99
C SER A 106 -16.56 -3.02 16.30
N ARG A 107 -15.47 -3.80 16.37
CA ARG A 107 -15.03 -4.49 17.59
C ARG A 107 -14.41 -3.52 18.60
N TYR A 108 -13.66 -2.52 18.14
CA TYR A 108 -13.08 -1.48 19.01
C TYR A 108 -14.11 -0.46 19.52
N ALA A 109 -15.24 -0.31 18.84
CA ALA A 109 -16.33 0.57 19.25
C ALA A 109 -17.28 -0.03 20.31
N ARG A 110 -17.03 -1.26 20.77
CA ARG A 110 -17.80 -1.99 21.79
C ARG A 110 -17.03 -2.07 23.09
#